data_AF-A0ABC9DAE0-F1
#
_entry.id   AF-A0ABC9DAE0-F1
#
_cell.length_a   1.000
_cell.length_b   1.000
_cell.length_c   1.000
_cell.angle_alpha   90.00
_cell.angle_beta   90.00
_cell.angle_gamma   90.00
#
_symmetry.space_group_name_H-M   'P 1'
#
loop_
_entity.id
_entity.type
_entity.pdbx_description
1 polymer ?
#
loop_
_entity_poly.entity_id
_entity_poly.type
_entity_poly.pdbx_seq_one_letter_code
_entity_poly.pdbx_strand_id
1 'polypeptide(L)'
;MGSETASERRVHAVCMPYPAQGHVTPMLKLAKLLHARGFHVTFVNTEFNHRRLLRSRGAASLASVPEYAPTCSTLESMCSGVPMLSWPFFAEQQTNCRYKRTEWGVGVEIGGEVRRDEVAAIIKEAMEGEKGNQMRQCAEEWKVKAVEAARPGGPAETNLNRVIDEVLLSNKM
;
A
#
# COMPACT_ATOMS: atom_id res chain seq x y z
N MET A 1 -47.26 6.14 23.11
CA MET A 1 -46.31 6.90 22.27
C MET A 1 -44.95 6.23 22.40
N GLY A 2 -44.67 5.25 21.56
CA GLY A 2 -43.34 4.66 21.42
C GLY A 2 -42.91 4.92 20.00
N SER A 3 -41.97 5.84 19.78
CA SER A 3 -41.40 6.06 18.46
C SER A 3 -40.51 4.86 18.15
N GLU A 4 -40.94 4.00 17.24
CA GLU A 4 -40.05 3.09 16.54
C GLU A 4 -39.01 3.96 15.80
N THR A 5 -37.79 3.99 16.30
CA THR A 5 -36.66 4.51 15.56
C THR A 5 -36.48 3.62 14.34
N ALA A 6 -36.79 4.15 13.15
CA ALA A 6 -36.46 3.50 11.89
C ALA A 6 -34.99 3.07 11.94
N SER A 7 -34.74 1.76 11.87
CA SER A 7 -33.39 1.22 11.76
C SER A 7 -32.74 1.82 10.53
N GLU A 8 -31.88 2.84 10.71
CA GLU A 8 -31.05 3.38 9.64
C GLU A 8 -30.28 2.20 9.01
N ARG A 9 -30.71 1.77 7.81
CA ARG A 9 -30.00 0.73 7.06
C ARG A 9 -28.64 1.28 6.64
N ARG A 10 -27.64 1.07 7.48
CA ARG A 10 -26.23 1.33 7.16
C ARG A 10 -25.88 0.59 5.87
N VAL A 11 -25.10 1.25 5.01
CA VAL A 11 -24.61 0.60 3.78
C VAL A 11 -23.71 -0.55 4.19
N HIS A 12 -23.96 -1.74 3.63
CA HIS A 12 -23.17 -2.93 3.92
C HIS A 12 -22.11 -3.12 2.84
N ALA A 13 -20.84 -3.05 3.22
CA ALA A 13 -19.71 -3.40 2.36
C ALA A 13 -19.18 -4.80 2.72
N VAL A 14 -18.97 -5.63 1.70
CA VAL A 14 -18.28 -6.92 1.83
C VAL A 14 -16.88 -6.79 1.24
N CYS A 15 -15.86 -6.90 2.08
CA CYS A 15 -14.47 -6.82 1.67
C CYS A 15 -13.89 -8.23 1.50
N MET A 16 -13.61 -8.63 0.26
CA MET A 16 -13.00 -9.92 -0.06
C MET A 16 -11.57 -9.71 -0.59
N PRO A 17 -10.53 -9.86 0.25
CA PRO A 17 -9.15 -9.69 -0.19
C PRO A 17 -8.71 -10.83 -1.12
N TYR A 18 -8.01 -10.49 -2.19
CA TYR A 18 -7.35 -11.48 -3.04
C TYR A 18 -6.25 -12.21 -2.23
N PRO A 19 -6.14 -13.55 -2.31
CA PRO A 19 -5.24 -14.34 -1.47
C PRO A 19 -3.77 -14.31 -1.95
N ALA A 20 -3.27 -13.13 -2.32
CA ALA A 20 -1.86 -12.91 -2.66
C ALA A 20 -1.13 -12.06 -1.62
N GLN A 21 0.20 -12.13 -1.63
CA GLN A 21 1.04 -11.33 -0.74
C GLN A 21 0.75 -9.83 -0.95
N GLY A 22 0.66 -9.08 0.16
CA GLY A 22 0.43 -7.63 0.11
C GLY A 22 -1.02 -7.19 -0.07
N HIS A 23 -2.01 -8.07 -0.28
CA HIS A 23 -3.39 -7.67 -0.61
C HIS A 23 -4.35 -7.65 0.61
N VAL A 24 -4.08 -8.45 1.63
CA VAL A 24 -4.97 -8.56 2.80
C VAL A 24 -4.91 -7.31 3.68
N THR A 25 -3.71 -6.78 3.96
CA THR A 25 -3.54 -5.60 4.82
C THR A 25 -4.13 -4.32 4.22
N PRO A 26 -3.93 -3.97 2.92
CA PRO A 26 -4.62 -2.85 2.30
C PRO A 26 -6.14 -2.96 2.39
N MET A 27 -6.69 -4.15 2.11
CA MET A 27 -8.13 -4.37 2.18
C MET A 27 -8.66 -4.22 3.61
N LEU A 28 -7.90 -4.65 4.62
CA LEU A 28 -8.28 -4.46 6.02
C LEU A 28 -8.24 -2.97 6.42
N LYS A 29 -7.28 -2.21 5.91
CA LYS A 29 -7.25 -0.75 6.10
C LYS A 29 -8.43 -0.06 5.45
N LEU A 30 -8.74 -0.42 4.21
CA LEU A 30 -9.93 0.09 3.51
C LEU A 30 -11.21 -0.26 4.27
N ALA A 31 -11.35 -1.49 4.76
CA ALA A 31 -12.47 -1.91 5.58
C ALA A 31 -12.63 -1.04 6.84
N LYS A 32 -11.54 -0.71 7.53
CA LYS A 32 -11.56 0.22 8.68
C LYS A 32 -11.98 1.63 8.27
N LEU A 33 -11.47 2.15 7.16
CA LEU A 33 -11.82 3.48 6.64
C LEU A 33 -13.30 3.59 6.25
N LEU A 34 -13.87 2.54 5.65
CA LEU A 34 -15.29 2.44 5.35
C LEU A 34 -16.12 2.36 6.64
N HIS A 35 -15.69 1.53 7.60
CA HIS A 35 -16.39 1.41 8.88
C HIS A 35 -16.45 2.74 9.64
N ALA A 36 -15.33 3.49 9.66
CA ALA A 36 -15.27 4.83 10.24
C ALA A 36 -16.22 5.85 9.56
N ARG A 37 -16.59 5.60 8.31
CA ARG A 37 -17.56 6.41 7.53
C ARG A 37 -18.99 5.86 7.61
N GLY A 38 -19.29 5.01 8.58
CA GLY A 38 -20.65 4.54 8.88
C GLY A 38 -21.09 3.29 8.12
N PHE A 39 -20.21 2.64 7.35
CA PHE A 39 -20.52 1.37 6.71
C PHE A 39 -20.57 0.23 7.74
N HIS A 40 -21.56 -0.65 7.58
CA HIS A 40 -21.47 -2.00 8.14
C HIS A 40 -20.49 -2.79 7.26
N VAL A 41 -19.47 -3.42 7.83
CA VAL A 41 -18.41 -4.08 7.04
C VAL A 41 -18.31 -5.55 7.41
N THR A 42 -18.38 -6.43 6.41
CA THR A 42 -18.01 -7.83 6.55
C THR A 42 -16.70 -8.07 5.83
N PHE A 43 -15.67 -8.47 6.57
CA PHE A 43 -14.37 -8.84 6.01
C PHE A 43 -14.30 -10.36 5.83
N VAL A 44 -14.19 -10.82 4.58
CA VAL A 44 -14.11 -12.24 4.27
C VAL A 44 -12.67 -12.71 4.42
N ASN A 45 -12.42 -13.66 5.31
CA ASN A 45 -11.10 -14.26 5.48
C ASN A 45 -11.14 -15.72 5.04
N THR A 46 -10.37 -16.07 4.01
CA THR A 46 -10.22 -17.48 3.61
C THR A 46 -9.33 -18.20 4.62
N GLU A 47 -9.46 -19.52 4.74
CA GLU A 47 -8.61 -20.32 5.64
C GLU A 47 -7.11 -20.14 5.32
N PHE A 48 -6.78 -20.03 4.03
CA PHE A 48 -5.44 -19.73 3.55
C PHE A 48 -4.91 -18.38 4.09
N ASN A 49 -5.71 -17.31 3.97
CA ASN A 49 -5.35 -15.98 4.45
C ASN A 49 -5.29 -15.92 5.99
N HIS A 50 -6.22 -16.60 6.66
CA HIS A 50 -6.27 -16.69 8.12
C HIS A 50 -5.02 -17.32 8.70
N ARG A 51 -4.58 -18.47 8.15
CA ARG A 51 -3.35 -19.15 8.58
C ARG A 51 -2.10 -18.29 8.35
N ARG A 52 -2.02 -17.53 7.25
CA ARG A 52 -0.89 -16.63 6.96
C ARG A 52 -0.86 -15.40 7.87
N LEU A 53 -2.02 -14.81 8.17
CA LEU A 53 -2.14 -13.71 9.13
C LEU A 53 -1.69 -14.14 10.53
N LEU A 54 -2.18 -15.28 11.02
CA LEU A 54 -1.79 -15.82 12.33
C LEU A 54 -0.29 -16.11 12.42
N ARG A 55 0.31 -16.70 11.37
CA ARG A 55 1.75 -17.00 11.32
C ARG A 55 2.63 -15.76 11.27
N SER A 56 2.16 -14.66 10.69
CA SER A 56 2.97 -13.46 10.47
C SER A 56 2.87 -12.44 11.60
N ARG A 57 1.73 -12.36 12.29
CA ARG A 57 1.45 -11.28 13.26
C ARG A 57 0.74 -11.74 14.54
N GLY A 58 0.48 -13.04 14.72
CA GLY A 58 -0.19 -13.59 15.90
C GLY A 58 -1.70 -13.27 15.98
N ALA A 59 -2.40 -13.78 17.00
CA ALA A 59 -3.85 -13.61 17.15
C ALA A 59 -4.29 -12.14 17.31
N ALA A 60 -3.40 -11.25 17.76
CA ALA A 60 -3.66 -9.82 17.93
C ALA A 60 -3.54 -9.01 16.61
N SER A 61 -3.17 -9.64 15.49
CA SER A 61 -2.91 -8.95 14.22
C SER A 61 -4.11 -8.18 13.65
N LEU A 62 -5.32 -8.60 14.02
CA LEU A 62 -6.58 -7.97 13.60
C LEU A 62 -6.88 -6.68 14.39
N ALA A 63 -6.30 -6.55 15.59
CA ALA A 63 -6.56 -5.41 16.48
C ALA A 63 -5.77 -4.16 16.08
N SER A 64 -4.53 -4.30 15.56
CA SER A 64 -3.65 -3.15 15.29
C SER A 64 -2.95 -3.24 13.93
N VAL A 65 -3.44 -2.48 12.97
CA VAL A 65 -2.68 -2.07 11.79
C VAL A 65 -2.58 -0.55 11.88
N PRO A 66 -1.38 0.05 11.92
CA PRO A 66 -1.24 1.51 11.92
C PRO A 66 -1.96 2.06 10.70
N GLU A 67 -2.87 3.02 10.89
CA GLU A 67 -3.75 3.54 9.83
C GLU A 67 -2.95 4.04 8.62
N TYR A 68 -1.74 4.58 8.83
CA TYR A 68 -0.94 5.23 7.80
C TYR A 68 0.27 4.46 7.26
N ALA A 69 0.62 3.28 7.79
CA ALA A 69 1.79 2.54 7.28
C ALA A 69 1.53 1.95 5.87
N PRO A 70 2.34 2.24 4.83
CA PRO A 70 2.23 1.54 3.56
C PRO A 70 2.46 0.05 3.76
N THR A 71 1.86 -0.79 2.91
CA THR A 71 1.91 -2.26 3.08
C THR A 71 2.59 -2.98 1.92
N CYS A 72 3.00 -2.22 0.90
CA CYS A 72 3.85 -2.67 -0.19
C CYS A 72 5.25 -2.07 0.01
N SER A 73 6.30 -2.89 -0.08
CA SER A 73 7.70 -2.49 0.15
C SER A 73 8.13 -1.29 -0.71
N THR A 74 7.62 -1.21 -1.95
CA THR A 74 7.82 -0.03 -2.81
C THR A 74 7.31 1.26 -2.17
N LEU A 75 6.07 1.26 -1.67
CA LEU A 75 5.48 2.44 -1.04
C LEU A 75 6.15 2.75 0.30
N GLU A 76 6.52 1.74 1.08
CA GLU A 76 7.29 1.93 2.32
C GLU A 76 8.62 2.65 2.03
N SER A 77 9.33 2.21 0.99
CA SER A 77 10.58 2.83 0.55
C SER A 77 10.38 4.27 0.07
N MET A 78 9.36 4.50 -0.76
CA MET A 78 9.03 5.84 -1.26
C MET A 78 8.65 6.80 -0.14
N CYS A 79 7.78 6.39 0.80
CA CYS A 79 7.41 7.19 1.96
C CYS A 79 8.59 7.44 2.92
N SER A 80 9.63 6.60 2.88
CA SER A 80 10.82 6.75 3.70
C SER A 80 11.96 7.49 2.98
N GLY A 81 11.81 7.82 1.70
CA GLY A 81 12.85 8.46 0.89
C GLY A 81 14.05 7.54 0.62
N VAL A 82 13.82 6.23 0.62
CA VAL A 82 14.87 5.23 0.44
C VAL A 82 14.85 4.71 -1.00
N PRO A 83 15.97 4.78 -1.75
CA PRO A 83 16.06 4.17 -3.06
C PRO A 83 16.19 2.65 -2.97
N MET A 84 15.81 1.94 -4.04
CA MET A 84 15.68 0.49 -4.05
C MET A 84 16.60 -0.18 -5.08
N LEU A 85 17.35 -1.17 -4.62
CA LEU A 85 17.88 -2.20 -5.51
C LEU A 85 16.80 -3.25 -5.73
N SER A 86 16.43 -3.47 -6.98
CA SER A 86 15.34 -4.36 -7.33
C SER A 86 15.84 -5.54 -8.15
N TRP A 87 15.44 -6.74 -7.75
CA TRP A 87 15.63 -7.95 -8.54
C TRP A 87 14.24 -8.60 -8.71
N PRO A 88 13.58 -8.39 -9.86
CA PRO A 88 12.23 -8.89 -10.07
C PRO A 88 12.24 -10.42 -10.27
N PHE A 89 11.20 -11.09 -9.75
CA PHE A 89 11.06 -12.55 -9.91
C PHE A 89 9.72 -12.93 -10.55
N PHE A 90 8.59 -12.44 -10.03
CA PHE A 90 7.26 -12.80 -10.52
C PHE A 90 6.25 -11.64 -10.46
N ALA A 91 5.15 -11.77 -11.21
CA ALA A 91 4.00 -10.86 -11.25
C ALA A 91 4.36 -9.40 -11.60
N GLU A 92 3.77 -8.43 -10.93
CA GLU A 92 3.92 -7.00 -11.23
C GLU A 92 5.31 -6.45 -10.88
N GLN A 93 6.18 -7.25 -10.25
CA GLN A 93 7.53 -6.85 -9.85
C GLN A 93 8.35 -6.39 -11.05
N GLN A 94 8.21 -7.00 -12.23
CA GLN A 94 8.93 -6.63 -13.44
C GLN A 94 8.55 -5.20 -13.89
N THR A 95 7.25 -4.92 -13.92
CA THR A 95 6.72 -3.58 -14.23
C THR A 95 7.16 -2.57 -13.16
N ASN A 96 7.04 -2.91 -11.88
CA ASN A 96 7.48 -2.05 -10.78
C ASN A 96 8.98 -1.72 -10.88
N CYS A 97 9.82 -2.68 -11.23
CA CYS A 97 11.26 -2.45 -11.43
C CYS A 97 11.51 -1.46 -12.57
N ARG A 98 10.78 -1.60 -13.68
CA ARG A 98 10.88 -0.68 -14.82
C ARG A 98 10.51 0.75 -14.40
N TYR A 99 9.36 0.94 -13.74
CA TYR A 99 8.92 2.25 -13.26
C TYR A 99 9.91 2.88 -12.28
N LYS A 100 10.42 2.11 -11.30
CA LYS A 100 11.44 2.58 -10.35
C LYS A 100 12.69 3.09 -11.06
N ARG A 101 13.09 2.44 -12.16
CA ARG A 101 14.28 2.77 -12.94
C ARG A 101 14.07 3.95 -13.87
N THR A 102 12.96 4.01 -14.61
CA THR A 102 12.78 4.98 -15.71
C THR A 102 11.93 6.18 -15.34
N GLU A 103 10.81 5.96 -14.66
CA GLU A 103 9.83 7.02 -14.40
C GLU A 103 10.08 7.71 -13.07
N TRP A 104 10.39 6.94 -12.03
CA TRP A 104 10.51 7.45 -10.68
C TRP A 104 11.95 7.81 -10.31
N GLY A 105 12.93 7.22 -10.97
CA GLY A 105 14.35 7.46 -10.72
C GLY A 105 14.82 7.01 -9.33
N VAL A 106 14.05 6.16 -8.64
CA VAL A 106 14.31 5.72 -7.26
C VAL A 106 14.88 4.31 -7.16
N GLY A 107 15.27 3.70 -8.29
CA GLY A 107 15.79 2.34 -8.23
C GLY A 107 16.69 1.91 -9.37
N VAL A 108 17.47 0.89 -9.07
CA VAL A 108 18.33 0.18 -10.01
C VAL A 108 17.93 -1.29 -10.03
N GLU A 109 17.98 -1.88 -11.23
CA GLU A 109 17.68 -3.29 -11.43
C GLU A 109 18.99 -4.09 -11.36
N ILE A 110 18.98 -5.16 -10.57
CA ILE A 110 20.00 -6.20 -10.58
C ILE A 110 19.68 -7.09 -11.78
N GLY A 111 20.60 -7.19 -12.74
CA GLY A 111 20.39 -7.89 -14.02
C GLY A 111 20.08 -9.38 -13.89
N GLY A 112 19.90 -10.04 -15.03
CA GLY A 112 19.43 -11.45 -15.08
C GLY A 112 20.45 -12.49 -14.60
N GLU A 113 21.73 -12.33 -14.91
CA GLU A 113 22.79 -13.18 -14.36
C GLU A 113 23.41 -12.51 -13.14
N VAL A 114 23.27 -13.14 -11.98
CA VAL A 114 23.75 -12.54 -10.74
C VAL A 114 25.10 -13.11 -10.36
N ARG A 115 26.12 -12.36 -10.76
CA ARG A 115 27.51 -12.60 -10.38
C ARG A 115 27.87 -11.70 -9.21
N ARG A 116 28.65 -12.23 -8.26
CA ARG A 116 29.05 -11.52 -7.04
C ARG A 116 29.67 -10.14 -7.33
N ASP A 117 30.55 -10.08 -8.32
CA ASP A 117 31.29 -8.86 -8.66
C ASP A 117 30.37 -7.79 -9.25
N GLU A 118 29.38 -8.20 -10.06
CA GLU A 118 28.37 -7.31 -10.63
C GLU A 118 27.45 -6.74 -9.55
N VAL A 119 26.97 -7.59 -8.63
CA VAL A 119 26.17 -7.13 -7.49
C VAL A 119 26.97 -6.17 -6.61
N ALA A 120 28.23 -6.48 -6.31
CA ALA A 120 29.09 -5.62 -5.53
C ALA A 120 29.30 -4.25 -6.20
N ALA A 121 29.48 -4.23 -7.52
CA ALA A 121 29.59 -2.98 -8.29
C ALA A 121 28.30 -2.16 -8.25
N ILE A 122 27.13 -2.80 -8.41
CA ILE A 122 25.83 -2.12 -8.33
C ILE A 122 25.59 -1.55 -6.93
N ILE A 123 25.91 -2.31 -5.88
CA ILE A 123 25.80 -1.83 -4.49
C ILE A 123 26.73 -0.65 -4.28
N LYS A 124 27.99 -0.74 -4.74
CA LYS A 124 28.95 0.35 -4.62
C LYS A 124 28.45 1.62 -5.33
N GLU A 125 27.95 1.50 -6.55
CA GLU A 125 27.38 2.61 -7.30
C GLU A 125 26.13 3.21 -6.61
N ALA A 126 25.27 2.38 -6.02
CA ALA A 126 24.10 2.84 -5.29
C ALA A 126 24.46 3.56 -3.98
N MET A 127 25.54 3.14 -3.30
CA MET A 127 25.96 3.70 -2.03
C MET A 127 26.82 4.96 -2.21
N GLU A 128 27.83 4.90 -3.07
CA GLU A 128 28.90 5.91 -3.19
C GLU A 128 28.87 6.66 -4.54
N GLY A 129 28.23 6.08 -5.55
CA GLY A 129 28.23 6.60 -6.91
C GLY A 129 27.31 7.79 -7.13
N GLU A 130 27.54 8.49 -8.25
CA GLU A 130 26.71 9.62 -8.66
C GLU A 130 25.26 9.18 -8.90
N LYS A 131 25.05 8.00 -9.49
CA LYS A 131 23.71 7.45 -9.69
C LYS A 131 23.02 7.18 -8.36
N GLY A 132 23.75 6.71 -7.35
CA GLY A 132 23.26 6.55 -5.98
C GLY A 132 22.77 7.87 -5.38
N ASN A 133 23.53 8.95 -5.57
CA ASN A 133 23.17 10.29 -5.13
C ASN A 133 21.90 10.80 -5.83
N GLN A 134 21.81 10.63 -7.14
CA GLN A 134 20.62 11.00 -7.92
C GLN A 134 19.37 10.23 -7.43
N MET A 135 19.49 8.92 -7.22
CA MET A 135 18.38 8.11 -6.71
C MET A 135 17.91 8.56 -5.31
N ARG A 136 18.83 8.96 -4.42
CA ARG A 136 18.48 9.51 -3.10
C ARG A 136 17.73 10.83 -3.20
N GLN A 137 18.15 11.71 -4.10
CA GLN A 137 17.46 12.99 -4.33
C GLN A 137 16.04 12.74 -4.86
N CYS A 138 15.88 11.91 -5.88
CA CYS A 138 14.56 11.53 -6.39
C CYS A 138 13.70 10.88 -5.30
N ALA A 139 14.28 10.01 -4.47
CA ALA A 139 13.54 9.35 -3.39
C ALA A 139 13.04 10.36 -2.33
N GLU A 140 13.85 11.37 -1.98
CA GLU A 140 13.40 12.42 -1.06
C GLU A 140 12.28 13.27 -1.68
N GLU A 141 12.36 13.60 -2.98
CA GLU A 141 11.27 14.30 -3.67
C GLU A 141 9.96 13.48 -3.66
N TRP A 142 10.05 12.17 -3.89
CA TRP A 142 8.88 11.28 -3.82
C TRP A 142 8.32 11.16 -2.41
N LYS A 143 9.17 11.14 -1.39
CA LYS A 143 8.75 11.17 0.02
C LYS A 143 7.96 12.43 0.34
N VAL A 144 8.45 13.60 -0.07
CA VAL A 144 7.73 14.87 0.14
C VAL A 144 6.35 14.81 -0.52
N LYS A 145 6.27 14.34 -1.77
CA LYS A 145 4.99 14.15 -2.48
C LYS A 145 4.07 13.15 -1.76
N ALA A 146 4.62 12.05 -1.25
CA ALA A 146 3.84 11.03 -0.54
C ALA A 146 3.27 11.58 0.78
N VAL A 147 4.04 12.35 1.54
CA VAL A 147 3.58 13.01 2.76
C VAL A 147 2.50 14.04 2.45
N GLU A 148 2.71 14.89 1.46
CA GLU A 148 1.71 15.89 1.03
C GLU A 148 0.41 15.24 0.52
N ALA A 149 0.51 14.13 -0.20
CA ALA A 149 -0.65 13.40 -0.69
C ALA A 149 -1.47 12.76 0.45
N ALA A 150 -0.78 12.22 1.46
CA ALA A 150 -1.36 11.45 2.56
C ALA A 150 -1.68 12.26 3.82
N ARG A 151 -1.36 13.57 3.86
CA ARG A 151 -1.71 14.43 5.00
C ARG A 151 -3.23 14.43 5.23
N PRO A 152 -3.70 14.64 6.47
CA PRO A 152 -5.14 14.81 6.74
C PRO A 152 -5.75 15.90 5.85
N GLY A 153 -6.87 15.59 5.19
CA GLY A 153 -7.50 16.47 4.18
C GLY A 153 -6.71 16.62 2.87
N GLY A 154 -5.67 15.80 2.67
CA GLY A 154 -4.84 15.80 1.48
C GLY A 154 -5.51 15.13 0.27
N PRO A 155 -4.87 15.20 -0.91
CA PRO A 155 -5.40 14.66 -2.15
C PRO A 155 -5.83 13.18 -2.08
N ALA A 156 -5.10 12.33 -1.35
CA ALA A 156 -5.43 10.91 -1.24
C ALA A 156 -6.76 10.70 -0.48
N GLU A 157 -6.97 11.45 0.61
CA GLU A 157 -8.22 11.38 1.37
C GLU A 157 -9.37 11.98 0.58
N THR A 158 -9.17 13.12 -0.08
CA THR A 158 -10.19 13.75 -0.93
C THR A 158 -10.63 12.82 -2.06
N ASN A 159 -9.69 12.16 -2.74
CA ASN A 159 -10.01 11.19 -3.78
C ASN A 159 -10.75 9.98 -3.24
N LEU A 160 -10.38 9.48 -2.06
CA LEU A 160 -11.08 8.38 -1.40
C LEU A 160 -12.53 8.77 -1.04
N ASN A 161 -12.72 9.95 -0.44
CA ASN A 161 -14.05 10.47 -0.12
C ASN A 161 -14.90 10.60 -1.39
N ARG A 162 -14.32 11.12 -2.47
CA ARG A 162 -15.01 11.22 -3.76
C ARG A 162 -15.51 9.86 -4.25
N VAL A 163 -14.68 8.81 -4.19
CA VAL A 163 -15.11 7.45 -4.57
C VAL A 163 -16.23 6.96 -3.66
N ILE A 164 -16.14 7.21 -2.35
CA ILE A 164 -17.17 6.78 -1.41
C ILE A 164 -18.49 7.48 -1.71
N ASP A 165 -18.48 8.80 -1.87
CA ASP A 165 -19.68 9.60 -2.02
C ASP A 165 -20.32 9.42 -3.41
N GLU A 166 -19.50 9.46 -4.47
CA GLU A 166 -19.99 9.42 -5.85
C GLU A 166 -20.22 8.01 -6.41
N VAL A 167 -19.60 6.98 -5.83
CA VAL A 167 -19.69 5.60 -6.36
C VAL A 167 -20.37 4.67 -5.36
N LEU A 168 -19.96 4.69 -4.09
CA LEU A 168 -20.47 3.73 -3.11
C LEU A 168 -21.80 4.19 -2.47
N LEU A 169 -22.03 5.50 -2.40
CA LEU A 169 -23.24 6.09 -1.80
C LEU A 169 -24.19 6.72 -2.82
N SER A 170 -23.80 6.86 -4.09
CA SER A 170 -24.60 7.56 -5.11
C SER A 170 -25.96 6.93 -5.40
N ASN A 171 -26.15 5.64 -5.11
CA ASN A 171 -27.44 4.94 -5.25
C ASN A 171 -28.39 5.13 -4.05
N LYS A 172 -28.10 6.07 -3.13
CA LYS A 172 -28.95 6.38 -1.97
C LYS A 172 -29.56 7.79 -1.98
N MET A 173 -29.43 8.54 -3.07
CA MET A 173 -30.21 9.76 -3.31
C MET A 173 -31.46 9.47 -4.13
#